data_AF-A0A9X2VGZ7-F1
#
_entry.id   AF-A0A9X2VGZ7-F1
#
_cell.length_a   1.000
_cell.length_b   1.000
_cell.length_c   1.000
_cell.angle_alpha   90.00
_cell.angle_beta   90.00
_cell.angle_gamma   90.00
#
_symmetry.space_group_name_H-M   'P 1'
#
loop_
_entity.id
_entity.type
_entity.pdbx_description
1 polymer ?
#
loop_
_entity_poly.entity_id
_entity_poly.type
_entity_poly.pdbx_seq_one_letter_code
_entity_poly.pdbx_strand_id
1 'polypeptide(L)' 'MTELIEDCAGIPRSITHAEHPLPAPRAAASWEVDESTARRFDALNDYGV' A
#
# COMPACT_ATOMS: atom_id res chain seq x y z
N MET A 1 -20.95 -5.18 -20.77
CA MET A 1 -21.05 -3.72 -20.60
C MET A 1 -21.06 -3.52 -19.10
N THR A 2 -19.91 -3.16 -18.53
CA THR A 2 -19.69 -3.16 -17.07
C THR A 2 -20.45 -1.99 -16.49
N GLU A 3 -21.54 -2.25 -15.78
CA GLU A 3 -22.25 -1.26 -14.97
C GLU A 3 -21.26 -0.75 -13.92
N LEU A 4 -20.67 0.43 -14.19
CA LEU A 4 -19.81 1.11 -13.25
C LEU A 4 -20.71 1.60 -12.12
N ILE A 5 -20.42 1.09 -10.91
CA ILE A 5 -21.03 1.43 -9.62
C ILE A 5 -21.43 2.93 -9.61
N GLU A 6 -22.73 3.21 -9.48
CA GLU A 6 -23.30 4.58 -9.49
C GLU A 6 -22.58 5.52 -8.52
N ASP A 7 -22.03 5.00 -7.42
CA ASP A 7 -21.29 5.75 -6.40
C ASP A 7 -20.04 6.45 -6.93
N CYS A 8 -19.45 5.98 -8.04
CA CYS A 8 -18.24 6.57 -8.61
C CYS A 8 -18.53 7.60 -9.70
N ALA A 9 -19.80 7.85 -10.06
CA ALA A 9 -20.17 8.72 -11.18
C ALA A 9 -19.78 10.20 -10.99
N GLY A 10 -19.47 10.62 -9.76
CA GLY A 10 -19.05 11.99 -9.42
C GLY A 10 -17.56 12.18 -9.19
N ILE A 11 -16.74 11.14 -9.27
CA ILE A 11 -15.30 11.25 -9.00
C ILE A 11 -14.62 11.94 -10.19
N PRO A 12 -13.95 13.09 -10.01
CA PRO A 12 -13.22 13.75 -11.08
C PRO A 12 -12.24 12.78 -11.75
N ARG A 13 -12.22 12.75 -13.09
CA ARG A 13 -11.32 11.86 -13.84
C ARG A 13 -9.84 12.09 -13.50
N SER A 14 -9.48 13.30 -13.09
CA SER A 14 -8.12 13.64 -12.63
C SER A 14 -7.66 12.83 -11.40
N ILE A 15 -8.59 12.26 -10.62
CA ILE A 15 -8.27 11.40 -9.47
C ILE A 15 -7.93 9.97 -9.94
N THR A 16 -8.61 9.48 -10.98
CA THR A 16 -8.42 8.11 -11.50
C THR A 16 -7.41 8.03 -12.64
N HIS A 17 -7.19 9.15 -13.33
CA HIS A 17 -6.30 9.31 -14.45
C HIS A 17 -5.40 10.51 -14.15
N ALA A 18 -4.18 10.23 -13.69
CA ALA A 18 -3.20 11.27 -13.50
C ALA A 18 -2.94 11.96 -14.85
N GLU A 19 -3.12 13.28 -14.90
CA GLU A 19 -2.85 14.10 -16.10
C GLU A 19 -1.36 14.06 -16.50
N HIS A 20 -0.50 13.75 -15.53
CA HIS A 20 0.92 13.54 -15.71
C HIS A 20 1.27 12.08 -15.37
N PRO A 21 2.19 11.46 -16.12
CA PRO A 21 2.66 10.12 -15.78
C PRO A 21 3.21 10.13 -14.35
N LEU A 22 2.79 9.13 -13.56
CA LEU A 22 3.38 8.92 -12.24
C LEU A 22 4.90 8.69 -12.41
N PRO A 23 5.72 9.20 -11.49
CA PRO A 23 7.14 8.87 -11.49
C PRO A 23 7.30 7.35 -11.43
N ALA A 24 8.42 6.85 -11.95
CA ALA A 24 8.74 5.43 -11.84
C ALA A 24 8.57 4.95 -10.39
N PRO A 25 8.05 3.72 -10.16
CA PRO A 25 7.93 3.17 -8.83
C PRO A 25 9.25 3.31 -8.09
N ARG A 26 9.20 3.80 -6.85
CA ARG A 26 10.38 3.80 -6.00
C ARG A 26 10.84 2.36 -5.81
N ALA A 27 12.15 2.15 -5.74
CA ALA A 27 12.67 0.87 -5.28
C ALA A 27 12.03 0.52 -3.94
N ALA A 28 11.66 -0.74 -3.75
CA ALA A 28 11.18 -1.20 -2.46
C ALA A 28 12.25 -0.87 -1.42
N ALA A 29 11.89 -0.07 -0.41
CA ALA A 29 12.75 0.10 0.74
C ALA A 29 12.85 -1.24 1.47
N SER A 30 14.04 -1.58 1.98
CA SER A 30 14.15 -2.63 2.98
C SER A 30 13.22 -2.27 4.14
N TRP A 31 12.39 -3.22 4.55
CA TRP A 31 11.60 -3.05 5.76
C TRP A 31 12.57 -3.08 6.93
N GLU A 32 12.97 -1.90 7.40
CA GLU A 32 13.77 -1.77 8.62
C GLU A 32 12.81 -1.82 9.81
N VAL A 33 12.87 -2.94 10.52
CA VAL A 33 12.21 -3.07 11.81
C VAL A 33 13.18 -2.49 12.83
N ASP A 34 12.78 -1.42 13.51
CA ASP A 34 13.59 -0.87 14.59
C ASP A 34 13.76 -1.90 15.73
N GLU A 35 14.80 -1.72 16.54
CA GLU A 35 15.15 -2.67 17.59
C GLU A 35 14.04 -2.83 18.64
N SER A 36 13.24 -1.78 18.89
CA SER A 36 12.13 -1.83 19.84
C SER A 36 10.98 -2.69 19.32
N THR A 37 10.74 -2.64 18.01
CA THR A 37 9.76 -3.46 17.32
C THR A 37 10.25 -4.90 17.24
N ALA A 38 11.52 -5.15 16.87
CA ALA A 38 12.11 -6.49 16.82
C ALA A 38 11.96 -7.23 18.17
N ARG A 39 12.31 -6.56 19.28
CA ARG A 39 12.18 -7.12 20.64
C ARG A 39 10.74 -7.47 21.03
N ARG A 40 9.73 -6.78 20.49
CA ARG A 40 8.31 -7.08 20.76
C ARG A 40 7.85 -8.37 20.06
N PHE A 41 8.53 -8.76 18.98
CA PHE A 41 8.20 -9.95 18.20
C PHE A 41 9.15 -11.14 18.47
N ASP A 42 10.27 -10.95 19.18
CA ASP A 42 11.14 -12.04 19.65
C ASP A 42 10.33 -13.12 20.41
N ALA A 43 9.41 -12.72 21.28
CA ALA A 43 8.55 -13.64 22.04
C ALA A 43 7.45 -14.31 21.18
N LEU A 44 7.22 -13.82 19.96
CA LEU A 44 6.24 -14.39 19.03
C LEU A 44 6.85 -15.55 18.20
N ASN A 45 8.18 -15.52 17.99
CA ASN A 45 8.92 -16.61 17.33
C ASN A 45 8.96 -17.91 18.16
N ASP A 46 8.74 -17.84 19.47
CA ASP A 46 8.67 -19.01 20.35
C ASP A 46 7.42 -19.88 20.10
N TYR A 47 6.44 -19.39 19.32
CA TYR A 47 5.26 -20.15 18.90
C TYR A 47 5.46 -20.98 17.61
N GLY A 48 6.71 -21.19 17.18
CA GLY A 48 7.13 -22.27 16.27
C GLY A 48 6.22 -22.51 15.05
N VAL A 49 6.48 -21.79 13.95
CA VAL A 49 6.09 -22.21 12.60
C VAL A 49 7.33 -22.70 11.86
#